data_AF-A0A9D1M1T7-F1
#
_entry.id   AF-A0A9D1M1T7-F1
#
_cell.length_a   1.000
_cell.length_b   1.000
_cell.length_c   1.000
_cell.angle_alpha   90.00
_cell.angle_beta   90.00
_cell.angle_gamma   90.00
#
_symmetry.space_group_name_H-M   'P 1'
#
loop_
_entity.id
_entity.type
_entity.pdbx_description
1 polymer ?
#
loop_
_entity_poly.entity_id
_entity_poly.type
_entity_poly.pdbx_seq_one_letter_code
_entity_poly.pdbx_strand_id
1 'polypeptide(L)'
;MVLLGFEITGILVICFVMIVLVVAVGIIIVGKLCNKPIITKIGYVLLAIFLASMIVYGIYLLEELNKEGEQNKIGTNEVQNMVVEPIKTDMQTDITDLVKNNGRYFKGKVTKIGENEITFVSEKNEHVIRIGEDLPLINARTGKSMMQEEIKIGDFLDTFGKHVGIIRNISGEELKKELLENCSSENNAEDIIGNSFDLIEIEKINSEKALVTLEFMDIYGEMMPKNETFRVKFEVNDKTEITSKSRLCHSIDTLEAARGNIIDITIDASTLEKENPVLISFSATDN
;
A
#
# COMPACT_ATOMS: atom_id res chain seq x y z
N MET A 1 5.47 -19.52 -5.83
CA MET A 1 4.89 -20.74 -5.21
C MET A 1 5.37 -20.99 -3.76
N VAL A 2 6.48 -20.38 -3.31
CA VAL A 2 6.99 -20.53 -1.92
C VAL A 2 6.34 -19.55 -0.93
N LEU A 3 5.96 -18.34 -1.36
CA LEU A 3 5.31 -17.32 -0.51
C LEU A 3 3.90 -17.71 -0.03
N LEU A 4 3.09 -18.36 -0.88
CA LEU A 4 1.75 -18.85 -0.51
C LEU A 4 1.77 -19.97 0.55
N GLY A 5 2.89 -20.69 0.70
CA GLY A 5 3.02 -21.74 1.70
C GLY A 5 3.18 -21.21 3.13
N PHE A 6 3.82 -20.05 3.30
CA PHE A 6 4.15 -19.46 4.60
C PHE A 6 2.93 -18.77 5.25
N GLU A 7 2.11 -18.06 4.47
CA GLU A 7 0.92 -17.37 4.96
C GLU A 7 -0.16 -18.36 5.46
N ILE A 8 -0.35 -19.47 4.74
CA ILE A 8 -1.32 -20.50 5.11
C ILE A 8 -0.88 -21.20 6.42
N THR A 9 0.42 -21.46 6.60
CA THR A 9 0.93 -22.04 7.86
C THR A 9 0.81 -21.08 9.03
N GLY A 10 1.02 -19.77 8.83
CA GLY A 10 0.90 -18.77 9.90
C GLY A 10 -0.53 -18.63 10.41
N ILE A 11 -1.50 -18.53 9.50
CA ILE A 11 -2.93 -18.45 9.84
C ILE A 11 -3.39 -19.73 10.55
N LEU A 12 -2.96 -20.91 10.08
CA LEU A 12 -3.33 -22.18 10.69
C LEU A 12 -2.79 -22.32 12.13
N VAL A 13 -1.56 -21.85 12.38
CA VAL A 13 -0.96 -21.84 13.72
C VAL A 13 -1.71 -20.88 14.64
N ILE A 14 -2.07 -19.68 14.18
CA ILE A 14 -2.86 -18.71 14.95
C ILE A 14 -4.23 -19.30 15.31
N CYS A 15 -4.92 -19.92 14.35
CA CYS A 15 -6.21 -20.58 14.60
C CYS A 15 -6.08 -21.72 15.64
N PHE A 16 -5.02 -22.53 15.55
CA PHE A 16 -4.78 -23.62 16.50
C PHE A 16 -4.52 -23.09 17.92
N VAL A 17 -3.70 -22.04 18.06
CA VAL A 17 -3.39 -21.37 19.33
C VAL A 17 -4.67 -20.82 19.99
N MET A 18 -5.53 -20.18 19.19
CA MET A 18 -6.80 -19.64 19.68
C MET A 18 -7.76 -20.75 20.15
N ILE A 19 -7.83 -21.88 19.44
CA ILE A 19 -8.65 -23.03 19.84
C ILE A 19 -8.18 -23.61 21.17
N VAL A 20 -6.87 -23.79 21.36
CA VAL A 20 -6.32 -24.34 22.61
C VAL A 20 -6.61 -23.42 23.81
N LEU A 21 -6.51 -22.11 23.62
CA LEU A 21 -6.86 -21.13 24.65
C LEU A 21 -8.34 -21.21 25.04
N VAL A 22 -9.24 -21.24 24.04
CA VAL A 22 -10.69 -21.35 24.27
C VAL A 22 -11.04 -22.64 25.02
N VAL A 23 -10.42 -23.77 24.66
CA VAL A 23 -10.62 -25.05 25.34
C VAL A 23 -10.14 -25.00 26.79
N ALA A 24 -8.94 -24.45 27.06
CA ALA A 24 -8.41 -24.35 28.40
C ALA A 24 -9.30 -23.47 29.30
N VAL A 25 -9.76 -22.33 28.80
CA VAL A 25 -10.69 -21.43 29.51
C VAL A 25 -12.05 -22.11 29.72
N GLY A 26 -12.57 -22.81 28.71
CA GLY A 26 -13.81 -23.57 28.80
C GLY A 26 -13.78 -24.63 29.91
N ILE A 27 -12.68 -25.38 30.04
CA ILE A 27 -12.50 -26.38 31.09
C ILE A 27 -12.49 -25.73 32.49
N ILE A 28 -11.87 -24.56 32.64
CA ILE A 28 -11.87 -23.81 33.90
C ILE A 28 -13.29 -23.38 34.27
N ILE A 29 -14.05 -22.86 33.31
CA ILE A 29 -15.44 -22.40 33.51
C ILE A 29 -16.33 -23.58 33.90
N VAL A 30 -16.27 -24.69 33.16
CA VAL A 30 -17.05 -25.91 33.45
C VAL A 30 -16.67 -26.48 34.82
N GLY A 31 -15.38 -26.52 35.15
CA GLY A 31 -14.92 -26.97 36.47
C GLY A 31 -15.48 -26.14 37.62
N LYS A 32 -15.57 -24.81 37.44
CA LYS A 32 -16.19 -23.90 38.42
C LYS A 32 -17.71 -24.07 38.51
N LEU A 33 -18.40 -24.13 37.37
CA LEU A 33 -19.86 -24.29 37.31
C LEU A 33 -20.33 -25.62 37.91
N CYS A 34 -19.60 -26.71 37.68
CA CYS A 34 -19.91 -28.03 38.23
C CYS A 34 -19.34 -28.25 39.65
N ASN A 35 -18.69 -27.24 40.24
CA ASN A 35 -18.02 -27.30 41.54
C ASN A 35 -17.04 -28.49 41.66
N LYS A 36 -16.32 -28.78 40.58
CA LYS A 36 -15.35 -29.89 40.46
C LYS A 36 -13.91 -29.33 40.52
N PRO A 37 -13.29 -29.24 41.70
CA PRO A 37 -11.98 -28.59 41.86
C PRO A 37 -10.85 -29.28 41.06
N ILE A 38 -10.99 -30.58 40.79
CA ILE A 38 -10.03 -31.35 39.97
C ILE A 38 -10.05 -30.86 38.52
N ILE A 39 -11.22 -30.65 37.94
CA ILE A 39 -11.38 -30.18 36.55
C ILE A 39 -10.85 -28.76 36.41
N THR A 40 -11.14 -27.90 37.38
CA THR A 40 -10.62 -26.53 37.42
C THR A 40 -9.09 -26.51 37.48
N LYS A 41 -8.47 -27.40 38.29
CA LYS A 41 -7.00 -27.52 38.36
C LYS A 41 -6.40 -28.00 37.03
N ILE A 42 -7.03 -28.95 36.34
CA ILE A 42 -6.59 -29.41 35.01
C ILE A 42 -6.59 -28.25 34.02
N GLY A 43 -7.65 -27.43 34.02
CA GLY A 43 -7.74 -26.25 33.16
C GLY A 43 -6.61 -25.24 33.42
N TYR A 44 -6.28 -24.97 34.69
CA TYR A 44 -5.16 -24.08 35.04
C TYR A 44 -3.80 -24.65 34.62
N VAL A 45 -3.59 -25.97 34.74
CA VAL A 45 -2.36 -26.63 34.29
C VAL A 45 -2.21 -26.51 32.76
N LEU A 46 -3.27 -26.74 32.00
CA LEU A 46 -3.25 -26.57 30.54
C LEU A 46 -2.96 -25.13 30.13
N LEU A 47 -3.57 -24.15 30.81
CA LEU A 47 -3.30 -22.75 30.56
C LEU A 47 -1.84 -22.37 30.85
N ALA A 48 -1.25 -22.90 31.92
CA ALA A 48 0.15 -22.66 32.26
C ALA A 48 1.12 -23.25 31.21
N ILE A 49 0.85 -24.46 30.72
CA ILE A 49 1.63 -25.09 29.65
C ILE A 49 1.54 -24.26 28.36
N PHE A 50 0.34 -23.80 28.02
CA PHE A 50 0.12 -22.93 26.87
C PHE A 50 0.94 -21.63 26.96
N LEU A 51 0.88 -20.93 28.10
CA LEU A 51 1.65 -19.69 28.31
C LEU A 51 3.17 -19.93 28.22
N ALA A 52 3.66 -21.04 28.79
CA ALA A 52 5.07 -21.41 28.68
C ALA A 52 5.48 -21.67 27.21
N SER A 53 4.63 -22.33 26.43
CA SER A 53 4.88 -22.58 25.00
C SER A 53 4.94 -21.29 24.18
N MET A 54 4.13 -20.27 24.51
CA MET A 54 4.15 -18.96 23.85
C MET A 54 5.46 -18.21 24.13
N ILE A 55 6.01 -18.32 25.33
CA ILE A 55 7.30 -17.71 25.67
C ILE A 55 8.42 -18.37 24.86
N VAL A 56 8.45 -19.70 24.78
CA VAL A 56 9.44 -20.44 23.98
C VAL A 56 9.33 -20.07 22.50
N TYR A 57 8.10 -19.99 21.96
CA TYR A 57 7.87 -19.58 20.58
C TYR A 57 8.28 -18.13 20.32
N GLY A 58 8.02 -17.22 21.27
CA GLY A 58 8.47 -15.83 21.20
C GLY A 58 9.99 -15.69 21.16
N ILE A 59 10.71 -16.49 21.97
CA ILE A 59 12.18 -16.55 21.94
C ILE A 59 12.67 -17.07 20.59
N TYR A 60 12.04 -18.13 20.06
CA TYR A 60 12.37 -18.67 18.74
C TYR A 60 12.19 -17.63 17.62
N LEU A 61 11.07 -16.88 17.62
CA LEU A 61 10.85 -15.80 16.64
C LEU A 61 11.87 -14.68 16.79
N LEU A 62 12.24 -14.31 18.02
CA LEU A 62 13.29 -13.32 18.26
C LEU A 62 14.65 -13.78 17.75
N GLU A 63 15.00 -15.06 17.92
CA GLU A 63 16.22 -15.64 17.36
C GLU A 63 16.19 -15.68 15.84
N GLU A 64 15.05 -16.01 15.22
CA GLU A 64 14.94 -16.05 13.76
C GLU A 64 15.03 -14.65 13.14
N LEU A 65 14.37 -13.65 13.75
CA LEU A 65 14.52 -12.23 13.38
C LEU A 65 15.97 -11.74 13.55
N ASN A 66 16.66 -12.22 14.59
CA ASN A 66 18.07 -11.87 14.81
C ASN A 66 18.99 -12.56 13.80
N LYS A 67 18.69 -13.80 13.39
CA LYS A 67 19.40 -14.52 12.32
C LYS A 67 19.17 -13.90 10.95
N GLU A 68 17.96 -13.43 10.64
CA GLU A 68 17.71 -12.61 9.44
C GLU A 68 18.49 -11.29 9.52
N GLY A 69 18.62 -10.70 10.71
CA GLY A 69 19.49 -9.54 10.97
C GLY A 69 20.99 -9.83 10.80
N GLU A 70 21.45 -11.04 11.10
CA GLU A 70 22.85 -11.48 10.91
C GLU A 70 23.15 -11.99 9.50
N GLN A 71 22.23 -12.68 8.82
CA GLN A 71 22.40 -13.06 7.40
C GLN A 71 22.46 -11.83 6.49
N ASN A 72 21.76 -10.74 6.85
CA ASN A 72 21.95 -9.43 6.22
C ASN A 72 23.32 -8.78 6.50
N LYS A 73 24.12 -9.30 7.45
CA LYS A 73 25.52 -8.89 7.72
C LYS A 73 26.56 -9.86 7.15
N ILE A 74 26.18 -11.07 6.76
CA ILE A 74 27.10 -12.10 6.23
C ILE A 74 27.41 -11.89 4.73
N GLY A 75 26.66 -11.03 4.03
CA GLY A 75 27.00 -10.59 2.66
C GLY A 75 28.16 -9.59 2.54
N THR A 76 28.77 -9.17 3.66
CA THR A 76 29.82 -8.12 3.71
C THR A 76 31.20 -8.63 4.16
N ASN A 77 31.54 -9.88 3.87
CA ASN A 77 32.88 -10.41 4.19
C ASN A 77 33.67 -10.83 2.95
N GLU A 78 33.90 -9.89 2.04
CA GLU A 78 35.14 -9.86 1.22
C GLU A 78 35.60 -8.42 0.99
N VAL A 79 35.99 -7.69 2.05
CA VAL A 79 37.05 -6.67 1.94
C VAL A 79 37.88 -6.72 3.22
N GLN A 80 39.12 -7.16 3.08
CA GLN A 80 40.11 -7.21 4.15
C GLN A 80 40.48 -5.80 4.64
N ASN A 81 40.73 -5.69 5.94
CA ASN A 81 41.66 -4.77 6.61
C ASN A 81 41.82 -3.37 5.98
N MET A 82 41.05 -2.40 6.48
CA MET A 82 41.58 -1.04 6.62
C MET A 82 41.11 -0.42 7.93
N VAL A 83 42.05 0.30 8.53
CA VAL A 83 42.01 1.00 9.81
C VAL A 83 40.67 1.71 10.04
N VAL A 84 40.09 1.53 11.24
CA VAL A 84 38.97 2.32 11.73
C VAL A 84 39.48 3.74 11.97
N GLU A 85 39.35 4.60 10.96
CA GLU A 85 39.18 6.03 11.18
C GLU A 85 37.68 6.35 11.26
N PRO A 86 37.26 7.30 12.11
CA PRO A 86 35.85 7.65 12.25
C PRO A 86 35.36 8.27 10.94
N ILE A 87 34.52 7.53 10.22
CA ILE A 87 33.90 8.01 8.98
C ILE A 87 32.94 9.16 9.32
N LYS A 88 33.37 10.39 9.03
CA LYS A 88 32.48 11.41 8.48
C LYS A 88 32.69 11.41 6.97
N THR A 89 31.72 10.97 6.17
CA THR A 89 31.71 11.26 4.73
C THR A 89 30.32 11.11 4.12
N ASP A 90 29.98 12.09 3.29
CA ASP A 90 28.90 12.14 2.30
C ASP A 90 28.97 10.97 1.30
N MET A 91 28.67 9.73 1.71
CA MET A 91 28.64 8.60 0.78
C MET A 91 27.28 8.47 0.09
N GLN A 92 27.22 9.04 -1.11
CA GLN A 92 26.21 8.73 -2.11
C GLN A 92 26.23 7.20 -2.39
N THR A 93 25.12 6.51 -2.14
CA THR A 93 25.04 5.04 -2.32
C THR A 93 24.29 4.70 -3.61
N ASP A 94 24.93 3.93 -4.49
CA ASP A 94 24.29 3.39 -5.68
C ASP A 94 23.37 2.22 -5.33
N ILE A 95 22.10 2.33 -5.69
CA ILE A 95 21.06 1.36 -5.35
C ILE A 95 20.53 0.58 -6.56
N THR A 96 21.10 0.78 -7.75
CA THR A 96 20.58 0.26 -9.02
C THR A 96 20.34 -1.25 -8.97
N ASP A 97 21.34 -2.02 -8.56
CA ASP A 97 21.25 -3.48 -8.48
C ASP A 97 20.31 -3.96 -7.37
N LEU A 98 20.17 -3.18 -6.29
CA LEU A 98 19.26 -3.50 -5.18
C LEU A 98 17.79 -3.39 -5.63
N VAL A 99 17.47 -2.40 -6.46
CA VAL A 99 16.12 -2.26 -7.03
C VAL A 99 15.92 -3.31 -8.12
N LYS A 100 16.86 -3.43 -9.07
CA LYS A 100 16.77 -4.35 -10.21
C LYS A 100 16.61 -5.82 -9.82
N ASN A 101 17.44 -6.29 -8.89
CA ASN A 101 17.57 -7.71 -8.58
C ASN A 101 16.77 -8.11 -7.35
N ASN A 102 16.65 -7.23 -6.36
CA ASN A 102 16.03 -7.56 -5.07
C ASN A 102 14.67 -6.88 -4.86
N GLY A 103 14.24 -6.00 -5.77
CA GLY A 103 12.98 -5.26 -5.64
C GLY A 103 12.93 -4.38 -4.38
N ARG A 104 14.10 -3.90 -3.93
CA ARG A 104 14.17 -3.11 -2.70
C ARG A 104 13.48 -1.76 -2.90
N TYR A 105 12.68 -1.37 -1.90
CA TYR A 105 11.94 -0.12 -1.91
C TYR A 105 12.80 1.02 -1.40
N PHE A 106 12.83 2.11 -2.17
CA PHE A 106 13.48 3.36 -1.82
C PHE A 106 12.56 4.51 -2.18
N LYS A 107 12.55 5.52 -1.32
CA LYS A 107 11.66 6.65 -1.47
C LYS A 107 12.36 7.93 -1.04
N GLY A 108 12.30 8.98 -1.86
CA GLY A 108 12.95 10.22 -1.49
C GLY A 108 12.83 11.33 -2.50
N LYS A 109 13.42 12.48 -2.18
CA LYS A 109 13.31 13.69 -2.99
C LYS A 109 14.47 13.78 -3.97
N VAL A 110 14.18 13.99 -5.25
CA VAL A 110 15.17 14.17 -6.31
C VAL A 110 15.95 15.46 -6.09
N THR A 111 17.28 15.34 -6.04
CA THR A 111 18.20 16.47 -5.82
C THR A 111 19.07 16.77 -7.02
N LYS A 112 19.39 15.76 -7.86
CA LYS A 112 20.19 15.93 -9.08
C LYS A 112 19.73 14.94 -10.15
N ILE A 113 19.85 15.34 -11.42
CA ILE A 113 19.55 14.54 -12.60
C ILE A 113 20.81 14.55 -13.46
N GLY A 114 21.46 13.39 -13.60
CA GLY A 114 22.68 13.19 -14.40
C GLY A 114 22.37 12.48 -15.72
N GLU A 115 23.38 12.04 -16.45
CA GLU A 115 23.17 11.24 -17.67
C GLU A 115 22.76 9.81 -17.27
N ASN A 116 21.52 9.41 -17.56
CA ASN A 116 20.95 8.11 -17.20
C ASN A 116 21.00 7.80 -15.68
N GLU A 117 21.06 8.81 -14.83
CA GLU A 117 21.06 8.62 -13.38
C GLU A 117 20.26 9.71 -12.65
N ILE A 118 19.65 9.31 -11.53
CA ILE A 118 18.88 10.19 -10.66
C ILE A 118 19.47 10.10 -9.27
N THR A 119 19.82 11.25 -8.71
CA THR A 119 20.22 11.38 -7.31
C THR A 119 19.04 11.85 -6.47
N PHE A 120 18.79 11.19 -5.36
CA PHE A 120 17.71 11.55 -4.44
C PHE A 120 18.12 11.35 -2.99
N VAL A 121 17.42 12.02 -2.08
CA VAL A 121 17.66 11.92 -0.63
C VAL A 121 16.52 11.16 0.05
N SER A 122 16.86 10.07 0.74
CA SER A 122 15.96 9.24 1.55
C SER A 122 16.49 9.21 2.99
N GLU A 123 15.66 9.55 3.98
CA GLU A 123 16.02 9.48 5.41
C GLU A 123 17.39 10.11 5.77
N LYS A 124 17.77 11.18 5.05
CA LYS A 124 19.06 11.93 5.14
C LYS A 124 20.26 11.30 4.44
N ASN A 125 20.11 10.16 3.77
CA ASN A 125 21.14 9.57 2.92
C ASN A 125 20.93 9.97 1.46
N GLU A 126 22.01 10.25 0.75
CA GLU A 126 21.98 10.47 -0.70
C GLU A 126 22.13 9.13 -1.41
N HIS A 127 21.26 8.87 -2.38
CA HIS A 127 21.24 7.66 -3.20
C HIS A 127 21.31 8.02 -4.68
N VAL A 128 21.89 7.12 -5.47
CA VAL A 128 21.86 7.18 -6.93
C VAL A 128 21.20 5.93 -7.47
N ILE A 129 20.36 6.13 -8.47
CA ILE A 129 19.82 5.05 -9.29
C ILE A 129 20.11 5.34 -10.75
N ARG A 130 20.69 4.35 -11.45
CA ARG A 130 20.86 4.42 -12.89
C ARG A 130 19.63 3.84 -13.57
N ILE A 131 19.10 4.60 -14.51
CA ILE A 131 17.91 4.28 -15.28
C ILE A 131 18.31 3.77 -16.66
N GLY A 132 17.48 2.91 -17.24
CA GLY A 132 17.73 2.29 -18.55
C GLY A 132 16.61 1.33 -18.91
N GLU A 133 16.76 0.57 -20.00
CA GLU A 133 15.72 -0.35 -20.48
C GLU A 133 15.24 -1.35 -19.41
N ASP A 134 16.14 -1.80 -18.54
CA ASP A 134 15.85 -2.75 -17.47
C ASP A 134 15.18 -2.14 -16.23
N LEU A 135 15.21 -0.81 -16.10
CA LEU A 135 14.61 -0.03 -15.01
C LEU A 135 13.82 1.14 -15.63
N PRO A 136 12.63 0.86 -16.19
CA PRO A 136 11.83 1.88 -16.86
C PRO A 136 11.33 2.92 -15.86
N LEU A 137 11.37 4.17 -16.30
CA LEU A 137 10.76 5.31 -15.63
C LEU A 137 9.27 5.35 -15.92
N ILE A 138 8.48 5.56 -14.87
CA ILE A 138 7.04 5.75 -14.96
C ILE A 138 6.58 6.89 -14.07
N ASN A 139 5.45 7.49 -14.42
CA ASN A 139 4.72 8.36 -13.53
C ASN A 139 4.11 7.50 -12.42
N ALA A 140 4.50 7.74 -11.18
CA ALA A 140 4.06 6.93 -10.05
C ALA A 140 2.56 7.08 -9.76
N ARG A 141 1.88 8.12 -10.26
CA ARG A 141 0.43 8.28 -10.12
C ARG A 141 -0.34 7.64 -11.27
N THR A 142 0.15 7.69 -12.51
CA THR A 142 -0.61 7.26 -13.70
C THR A 142 -0.06 6.02 -14.40
N GLY A 143 1.09 5.51 -13.97
CA GLY A 143 1.83 4.38 -14.58
C GLY A 143 2.28 4.60 -16.02
N LYS A 144 2.03 5.77 -16.62
CA LYS A 144 2.51 6.11 -17.95
C LYS A 144 4.04 6.15 -17.96
N SER A 145 4.64 5.64 -19.02
CA SER A 145 6.09 5.75 -19.23
C SER A 145 6.49 7.22 -19.25
N MET A 146 7.63 7.51 -18.62
CA MET A 146 8.21 8.85 -18.58
C MET A 146 9.61 8.85 -19.20
N MET A 147 9.93 9.95 -19.84
CA MET A 147 11.28 10.27 -20.28
C MET A 147 12.03 10.98 -19.14
N GLN A 148 13.36 10.82 -19.08
CA GLN A 148 14.16 11.43 -18.02
C GLN A 148 14.06 12.96 -18.02
N GLU A 149 13.86 13.58 -19.19
CA GLU A 149 13.72 15.02 -19.38
C GLU A 149 12.45 15.60 -18.75
N GLU A 150 11.46 14.75 -18.44
CA GLU A 150 10.22 15.17 -17.77
C GLU A 150 10.40 15.33 -16.25
N ILE A 151 11.46 14.77 -15.68
CA ILE A 151 11.77 14.81 -14.25
C ILE A 151 12.35 16.17 -13.89
N LYS A 152 11.93 16.72 -12.76
CA LYS A 152 12.44 17.98 -12.21
C LYS A 152 13.12 17.76 -10.87
N ILE A 153 14.14 18.57 -10.60
CA ILE A 153 14.70 18.67 -9.24
C ILE A 153 13.58 19.09 -8.29
N GLY A 154 13.42 18.34 -7.21
CA GLY A 154 12.38 18.54 -6.22
C GLY A 154 11.13 17.67 -6.42
N ASP A 155 11.03 16.91 -7.51
CA ASP A 155 10.13 15.76 -7.61
C ASP A 155 10.53 14.68 -6.59
N PHE A 156 9.66 13.68 -6.43
CA PHE A 156 9.94 12.54 -5.58
C PHE A 156 10.08 11.27 -6.39
N LEU A 157 10.88 10.36 -5.86
CA LEU A 157 11.15 9.05 -6.41
C LEU A 157 10.61 8.00 -5.44
N ASP A 158 9.94 7.00 -5.97
CA ASP A 158 9.44 5.83 -5.23
C ASP A 158 9.70 4.58 -6.09
N THR A 159 10.54 3.66 -5.60
CA THR A 159 10.84 2.42 -6.31
C THR A 159 9.94 1.30 -5.80
N PHE A 160 9.24 0.65 -6.72
CA PHE A 160 8.39 -0.49 -6.41
C PHE A 160 8.51 -1.55 -7.50
N GLY A 161 8.65 -2.81 -7.08
CA GLY A 161 8.97 -3.90 -8.00
C GLY A 161 10.27 -3.61 -8.78
N LYS A 162 10.18 -3.55 -10.11
CA LYS A 162 11.29 -3.22 -11.02
C LYS A 162 11.10 -1.87 -11.73
N HIS A 163 10.28 -0.99 -11.15
CA HIS A 163 9.99 0.31 -11.70
C HIS A 163 10.60 1.42 -10.85
N VAL A 164 10.95 2.51 -11.53
CA VAL A 164 11.29 3.77 -10.88
C VAL A 164 10.13 4.72 -11.09
N GLY A 165 9.30 4.84 -10.06
CA GLY A 165 8.17 5.76 -10.05
C GLY A 165 8.62 7.18 -9.74
N ILE A 166 8.25 8.12 -10.60
CA ILE A 166 8.42 9.55 -10.37
C ILE A 166 7.09 10.15 -9.96
N ILE A 167 7.06 10.74 -8.77
CA ILE A 167 5.92 11.48 -8.25
C ILE A 167 6.23 12.96 -8.47
N ARG A 168 5.59 13.55 -9.48
CA ARG A 168 5.80 14.96 -9.82
C ARG A 168 5.37 15.86 -8.67
N ASN A 169 6.21 16.83 -8.32
CA ASN A 169 5.93 17.84 -7.31
C ASN A 169 5.14 19.00 -7.94
N ILE A 170 3.87 18.72 -8.21
CA ILE A 170 2.89 19.61 -8.85
C ILE A 170 1.75 19.90 -7.86
N SER A 171 0.97 20.96 -8.12
CA SER A 171 -0.15 21.39 -7.27
C SER A 171 -1.31 21.96 -8.09
N GLY A 172 -2.45 22.18 -7.44
CA GLY A 172 -3.64 22.79 -8.06
C GLY A 172 -4.23 21.96 -9.21
N GLU A 173 -4.67 22.62 -10.28
CA GLU A 173 -5.33 21.94 -11.42
C GLU A 173 -4.42 20.95 -12.16
N GLU A 174 -3.10 21.14 -12.15
CA GLU A 174 -2.18 20.18 -12.78
C GLU A 174 -2.16 18.85 -11.99
N LEU A 175 -2.09 18.92 -10.66
CA LEU A 175 -2.19 17.75 -9.79
C LEU A 175 -3.55 17.08 -9.94
N LYS A 176 -4.64 17.85 -9.88
CA LYS A 176 -5.99 17.33 -10.07
C LYS A 176 -6.15 16.58 -11.39
N LYS A 177 -5.61 17.11 -12.49
CA LYS A 177 -5.64 16.44 -13.79
C LYS A 177 -4.90 15.10 -13.75
N GLU A 178 -3.70 15.06 -13.18
CA GLU A 178 -2.93 13.81 -13.05
C GLU A 178 -3.65 12.76 -12.19
N LEU A 179 -4.30 13.17 -11.11
CA LEU A 179 -5.10 12.29 -10.26
C LEU A 179 -6.36 11.77 -10.98
N LEU A 180 -7.02 12.57 -11.82
CA LEU A 180 -8.14 12.10 -12.64
C LEU A 180 -7.67 11.14 -13.74
N GLU A 181 -6.50 11.39 -14.33
CA GLU A 181 -5.89 10.47 -15.30
C GLU A 181 -5.55 9.11 -14.68
N ASN A 182 -5.15 9.07 -13.40
CA ASN A 182 -4.95 7.82 -12.65
C ASN A 182 -6.23 6.95 -12.65
N CYS A 183 -7.41 7.57 -12.63
CA CYS A 183 -8.67 6.84 -12.60
C CYS A 183 -9.24 6.56 -14.00
N SER A 184 -8.52 6.91 -15.07
CA SER A 184 -8.98 6.72 -16.44
C SER A 184 -8.93 5.25 -16.86
N SER A 185 -9.88 4.80 -17.69
CA SER A 185 -9.86 3.46 -18.30
C SER A 185 -8.66 3.19 -19.21
N GLU A 186 -7.93 4.22 -19.61
CA GLU A 186 -6.66 4.08 -20.36
C GLU A 186 -5.45 3.92 -19.44
N ASN A 187 -5.63 3.99 -18.12
CA ASN A 187 -4.56 3.70 -17.18
C ASN A 187 -4.28 2.19 -17.17
N ASN A 188 -3.04 1.83 -17.47
CA ASN A 188 -2.56 0.44 -17.51
C ASN A 188 -1.85 0.03 -16.21
N ALA A 189 -1.98 0.82 -15.15
CA ALA A 189 -1.28 0.62 -13.90
C ALA A 189 -2.07 -0.29 -12.96
N GLU A 190 -2.21 -1.57 -13.31
CA GLU A 190 -2.97 -2.57 -12.53
C GLU A 190 -2.49 -2.69 -11.06
N ASP A 191 -1.30 -2.19 -10.73
CA ASP A 191 -0.67 -2.27 -9.40
C ASP A 191 -0.30 -0.91 -8.77
N ILE A 192 -0.68 0.22 -9.38
CA ILE A 192 -0.36 1.54 -8.81
C ILE A 192 -1.46 1.95 -7.84
N ILE A 193 -1.02 2.36 -6.66
CA ILE A 193 -1.84 2.74 -5.51
C ILE A 193 -2.82 3.84 -5.97
N GLY A 194 -4.13 3.56 -5.85
CA GLY A 194 -5.21 4.45 -6.29
C GLY A 194 -5.40 5.67 -5.37
N ASN A 195 -6.08 6.70 -5.86
CA ASN A 195 -6.47 7.84 -5.01
C ASN A 195 -7.42 7.37 -3.89
N SER A 196 -7.47 8.08 -2.76
CA SER A 196 -8.55 7.85 -1.79
C SER A 196 -9.75 8.74 -2.10
N PHE A 197 -10.95 8.21 -1.84
CA PHE A 197 -12.21 8.79 -2.28
C PHE A 197 -13.26 8.77 -1.17
N ASP A 198 -13.94 9.89 -0.99
CA ASP A 198 -15.11 10.04 -0.12
C ASP A 198 -16.32 10.53 -0.94
N LEU A 199 -17.46 9.85 -0.78
CA LEU A 199 -18.71 10.27 -1.40
C LEU A 199 -19.40 11.38 -0.57
N ILE A 200 -19.45 12.58 -1.12
CA ILE A 200 -19.97 13.77 -0.44
C ILE A 200 -21.46 13.96 -0.70
N GLU A 201 -21.85 13.92 -1.97
CA GLU A 201 -23.20 14.28 -2.43
C GLU A 201 -23.66 13.39 -3.58
N ILE A 202 -24.96 13.11 -3.61
CA ILE A 202 -25.63 12.41 -4.70
C ILE A 202 -26.80 13.29 -5.16
N GLU A 203 -26.77 13.70 -6.41
CA GLU A 203 -27.85 14.43 -7.09
C GLU A 203 -28.52 13.47 -8.08
N LYS A 204 -29.60 12.84 -7.63
CA LYS A 204 -30.34 11.89 -8.46
C LYS A 204 -31.25 12.63 -9.43
N ILE A 205 -31.03 12.44 -10.73
CA ILE A 205 -31.84 13.05 -11.80
C ILE A 205 -33.03 12.15 -12.12
N ASN A 206 -32.76 10.87 -12.39
CA ASN A 206 -33.77 9.82 -12.61
C ASN A 206 -33.17 8.43 -12.29
N SER A 207 -33.84 7.35 -12.66
CA SER A 207 -33.36 5.97 -12.43
C SER A 207 -32.16 5.58 -13.31
N GLU A 208 -31.87 6.33 -14.37
CA GLU A 208 -30.83 6.04 -15.37
C GLU A 208 -29.66 7.03 -15.30
N LYS A 209 -29.76 8.07 -14.46
CA LYS A 209 -28.74 9.11 -14.33
C LYS A 209 -28.72 9.74 -12.94
N ALA A 210 -27.53 9.84 -12.38
CA ALA A 210 -27.21 10.65 -11.21
C ALA A 210 -25.88 11.39 -11.40
N LEU A 211 -25.70 12.45 -10.62
CA LEU A 211 -24.40 13.09 -10.45
C LEU A 211 -23.90 12.80 -9.04
N VAL A 212 -22.66 12.34 -8.92
CA VAL A 212 -22.02 12.07 -7.63
C VAL A 212 -20.85 13.02 -7.43
N THR A 213 -20.81 13.69 -6.28
CA THR A 213 -19.66 14.53 -5.91
C THR A 213 -18.73 13.71 -5.04
N LEU A 214 -17.52 13.46 -5.53
CA LEU A 214 -16.47 12.78 -4.79
C LEU A 214 -15.43 13.80 -4.34
N GLU A 215 -15.02 13.70 -3.08
CA GLU A 215 -13.78 14.29 -2.60
C GLU A 215 -12.66 13.27 -2.74
N PHE A 216 -11.51 13.66 -3.27
CA PHE A 216 -10.35 12.78 -3.39
C PHE A 216 -9.06 13.50 -3.08
N MET A 217 -8.07 12.71 -2.65
CA MET A 217 -6.73 13.19 -2.31
C MET A 217 -5.65 12.31 -2.94
N ASP A 218 -4.48 12.91 -3.07
CA ASP A 218 -3.27 12.21 -3.48
C ASP A 218 -2.77 11.32 -2.34
N ILE A 219 -2.62 10.02 -2.61
CA ILE A 219 -1.98 9.07 -1.70
C ILE A 219 -0.52 9.41 -1.36
N TYR A 220 0.15 10.15 -2.23
CA TYR A 220 1.50 10.67 -1.99
C TYR A 220 1.47 12.01 -1.27
N GLY A 221 0.29 12.50 -0.85
CA GLY A 221 0.08 13.80 -0.24
C GLY A 221 0.95 14.06 1.00
N GLU A 222 1.30 13.04 1.78
CA GLU A 222 2.20 13.16 2.93
C GLU A 222 3.65 13.50 2.55
N MET A 223 4.06 13.16 1.33
CA MET A 223 5.37 13.53 0.79
C MET A 223 5.38 14.94 0.23
N MET A 224 4.21 15.39 -0.24
CA MET A 224 4.08 16.67 -0.91
C MET A 224 4.19 17.82 0.09
N PRO A 225 4.71 18.99 -0.32
CA PRO A 225 4.73 20.18 0.53
C PRO A 225 3.33 20.59 1.03
N LYS A 226 2.29 20.21 0.29
CA LYS A 226 0.89 20.46 0.61
C LYS A 226 0.07 19.24 0.23
N ASN A 227 -0.68 18.70 1.19
CA ASN A 227 -1.68 17.66 0.94
C ASN A 227 -2.98 18.33 0.49
N GLU A 228 -3.28 18.24 -0.81
CA GLU A 228 -4.45 18.87 -1.41
C GLU A 228 -5.61 17.89 -1.57
N THR A 229 -6.82 18.38 -1.34
CA THR A 229 -8.06 17.64 -1.62
C THR A 229 -8.82 18.32 -2.75
N PHE A 230 -9.45 17.52 -3.60
CA PHE A 230 -10.22 17.98 -4.74
C PHE A 230 -11.64 17.45 -4.67
N ARG A 231 -12.61 18.26 -5.07
CA ARG A 231 -14.00 17.85 -5.22
C ARG A 231 -14.38 17.90 -6.69
N VAL A 232 -14.83 16.77 -7.22
CA VAL A 232 -15.25 16.65 -8.62
C VAL A 232 -16.60 15.96 -8.67
N LYS A 233 -17.47 16.48 -9.54
CA LYS A 233 -18.78 15.91 -9.82
C LYS A 233 -18.64 14.99 -11.02
N PHE A 234 -19.13 13.77 -10.90
CA PHE A 234 -19.09 12.73 -11.91
C PHE A 234 -20.49 12.34 -12.33
N GLU A 235 -20.66 11.97 -13.59
CA GLU A 235 -21.90 11.36 -14.07
C GLU A 235 -21.85 9.84 -13.87
N VAL A 236 -22.90 9.32 -13.22
CA VAL A 236 -23.20 7.89 -13.11
C VAL A 236 -24.46 7.63 -13.92
N ASN A 237 -24.42 6.69 -14.85
CA ASN A 237 -25.55 6.37 -15.72
C ASN A 237 -25.80 4.85 -15.80
N ASP A 238 -26.75 4.45 -16.64
CA ASP A 238 -27.16 3.06 -16.88
C ASP A 238 -26.03 2.15 -17.40
N LYS A 239 -24.92 2.73 -17.88
CA LYS A 239 -23.73 2.00 -18.34
C LYS A 239 -22.64 1.92 -17.27
N THR A 240 -22.76 2.66 -16.17
CA THR A 240 -21.80 2.59 -15.07
C THR A 240 -21.98 1.27 -14.31
N GLU A 241 -20.91 0.48 -14.20
CA GLU A 241 -20.88 -0.70 -13.34
C GLU A 241 -20.80 -0.27 -11.88
N ILE A 242 -21.87 -0.51 -11.11
CA ILE A 242 -21.95 -0.16 -9.69
C ILE A 242 -21.85 -1.44 -8.87
N THR A 243 -20.84 -1.53 -8.00
CA THR A 243 -20.62 -2.70 -7.14
C THR A 243 -20.31 -2.32 -5.70
N SER A 244 -20.58 -3.24 -4.78
CA SER A 244 -20.20 -3.09 -3.38
C SER A 244 -19.91 -4.44 -2.73
N LYS A 245 -19.12 -4.44 -1.64
CA LYS A 245 -18.70 -5.66 -0.94
C LYS A 245 -19.89 -6.47 -0.39
N SER A 246 -20.89 -5.83 0.23
CA SER A 246 -22.10 -6.51 0.69
C SER A 246 -23.23 -6.55 -0.34
N ARG A 247 -23.02 -5.96 -1.53
CA ARG A 247 -24.00 -5.83 -2.61
C ARG A 247 -25.21 -4.96 -2.25
N LEU A 248 -25.08 -4.04 -1.30
CA LEU A 248 -26.12 -3.06 -0.96
C LEU A 248 -26.12 -1.86 -1.93
N CYS A 249 -25.01 -1.58 -2.61
CA CYS A 249 -24.93 -0.60 -3.69
C CYS A 249 -24.67 -1.31 -5.03
N HIS A 250 -25.68 -1.33 -5.91
CA HIS A 250 -25.64 -2.07 -7.18
C HIS A 250 -26.40 -1.37 -8.32
N SER A 251 -26.85 -0.14 -8.10
CA SER A 251 -27.64 0.67 -9.03
C SER A 251 -27.66 2.14 -8.58
N ILE A 252 -28.09 3.03 -9.47
CA ILE A 252 -28.28 4.46 -9.15
C ILE A 252 -29.23 4.67 -7.96
N ASP A 253 -30.29 3.85 -7.87
CA ASP A 253 -31.27 3.94 -6.78
C ASP A 253 -30.68 3.59 -5.41
N THR A 254 -29.57 2.87 -5.39
CA THR A 254 -28.90 2.36 -4.18
C THR A 254 -27.59 3.10 -3.85
N LEU A 255 -27.23 4.16 -4.57
CA LEU A 255 -25.97 4.90 -4.38
C LEU A 255 -25.79 5.44 -2.96
N GLU A 256 -26.88 5.75 -2.25
CA GLU A 256 -26.83 6.20 -0.85
C GLU A 256 -26.17 5.17 0.08
N ALA A 257 -26.23 3.87 -0.24
CA ALA A 257 -25.55 2.82 0.53
C ALA A 257 -24.01 2.87 0.39
N ALA A 258 -23.49 3.61 -0.58
CA ALA A 258 -22.05 3.82 -0.76
C ALA A 258 -21.51 5.04 -0.01
N ARG A 259 -22.32 5.75 0.80
CA ARG A 259 -21.82 6.85 1.63
C ARG A 259 -20.73 6.35 2.56
N GLY A 260 -19.57 7.00 2.52
CA GLY A 260 -18.35 6.57 3.20
C GLY A 260 -17.27 6.21 2.19
N ASN A 261 -16.63 5.05 2.37
CA ASN A 261 -15.42 4.69 1.64
C ASN A 261 -15.75 4.11 0.26
N ILE A 262 -15.40 4.89 -0.77
CA ILE A 262 -15.30 4.41 -2.14
C ILE A 262 -13.98 3.65 -2.26
N ILE A 263 -14.04 2.44 -2.80
CA ILE A 263 -12.87 1.57 -3.00
C ILE A 263 -12.12 2.04 -4.24
N ASP A 264 -12.85 2.20 -5.33
CA ASP A 264 -12.28 2.48 -6.64
C ASP A 264 -13.33 3.08 -7.58
N ILE A 265 -12.86 3.87 -8.54
CA ILE A 265 -13.65 4.40 -9.65
C ILE A 265 -12.85 4.27 -10.95
N THR A 266 -13.54 3.98 -12.04
CA THR A 266 -12.96 4.09 -13.38
C THR A 266 -13.73 5.14 -14.17
N ILE A 267 -13.01 6.10 -14.75
CA ILE A 267 -13.53 7.20 -15.56
C ILE A 267 -13.37 6.83 -17.04
N ASP A 268 -14.38 7.13 -17.85
CA ASP A 268 -14.25 7.10 -19.31
C ASP A 268 -13.25 8.18 -19.76
N ALA A 269 -12.10 7.72 -20.26
CA ALA A 269 -10.99 8.57 -20.72
C ALA A 269 -11.45 9.67 -21.69
N SER A 270 -12.42 9.37 -22.56
CA SER A 270 -12.95 10.30 -23.55
C SER A 270 -13.76 11.46 -22.95
N THR A 271 -14.02 11.40 -21.64
CA THR A 271 -14.86 12.35 -20.91
C THR A 271 -14.12 13.14 -19.83
N LEU A 272 -12.81 12.91 -19.63
CA LEU A 272 -12.00 13.57 -18.60
C LEU A 272 -12.06 15.11 -18.64
N GLU A 273 -12.17 15.69 -19.83
CA GLU A 273 -12.20 17.15 -20.04
C GLU A 273 -13.64 17.74 -19.98
N LYS A 274 -14.67 16.90 -19.73
CA LYS A 274 -16.04 17.39 -19.53
C LYS A 274 -16.19 17.97 -18.13
N GLU A 275 -17.20 18.84 -17.98
CA GLU A 275 -17.57 19.40 -16.66
C GLU A 275 -17.87 18.30 -15.63
N ASN A 276 -18.59 17.25 -16.06
CA ASN A 276 -18.83 16.05 -15.27
C ASN A 276 -18.34 14.84 -16.07
N PRO A 277 -17.13 14.33 -15.80
CA PRO A 277 -16.63 13.10 -16.40
C PRO A 277 -17.55 11.91 -16.07
N VAL A 278 -17.64 10.93 -16.97
CA VAL A 278 -18.53 9.78 -16.83
C VAL A 278 -17.78 8.62 -16.19
N LEU A 279 -18.40 7.99 -15.18
CA LEU A 279 -17.85 6.77 -14.59
C LEU A 279 -18.24 5.54 -15.42
N ILE A 280 -17.24 4.73 -15.75
CA ILE A 280 -17.41 3.36 -16.26
C ILE A 280 -17.68 2.41 -15.10
N SER A 281 -16.98 2.59 -13.97
CA SER A 281 -17.16 1.75 -12.78
C SER A 281 -17.14 2.59 -11.50
N PHE A 282 -17.84 2.09 -10.49
CA PHE A 282 -17.95 2.67 -9.16
C PHE A 282 -18.03 1.52 -8.14
N SER A 283 -17.05 1.41 -7.25
CA SER A 283 -16.95 0.35 -6.25
C SER A 283 -16.89 0.92 -4.84
N ALA A 284 -17.67 0.36 -3.90
CA ALA A 284 -17.74 0.84 -2.52
C ALA A 284 -17.63 -0.29 -1.49
N THR A 285 -17.17 0.02 -0.27
CA THR A 285 -17.17 -0.97 0.83
C THR A 285 -18.53 -1.17 1.45
N ASP A 286 -19.47 -0.24 1.21
CA ASP A 286 -20.80 -0.09 1.84
C ASP A 286 -20.80 -0.02 3.38
N ASN A 287 -21.88 0.52 3.95
CA ASN A 287 -22.10 0.71 5.39
C ASN A 287 -23.32 -0.08 5.87
#